data_AF-A0A7V5GTA2-F1
#
_entry.id   AF-A0A7V5GTA2-F1
#
_cell.length_a   1.000
_cell.length_b   1.000
_cell.length_c   1.000
_cell.angle_alpha   90.00
_cell.angle_beta   90.00
_cell.angle_gamma   90.00
#
_symmetry.space_group_name_H-M   'P 1'
#
loop_
_entity.id
_entity.type
_entity.pdbx_description
1 polymer ?
#
loop_
_entity_poly.entity_id
_entity_poly.type
_entity_poly.pdbx_seq_one_letter_code
_entity_poly.pdbx_strand_id
1 'polypeptide(L)'
;MFYRPKTGMLAWILFRTTGILLIIYLAMHITVISNLHNPGKFNETMAFLGSWQFRLLEIGLYAVVIYHALNGVRILIIDFWKGALFQAKMFWILAAIGLVLFVAGAYPIFTHAMYWKHNPDKSNYHIIEEASIAQETFLAGWEVKDE
;
A
#
# COMPACT_ATOMS: atom_id res chain seq x y z
N MET A 1 5.01 -3.18 -37.49
CA MET A 1 6.22 -2.55 -36.93
C MET A 1 5.96 -2.34 -35.44
N PHE A 2 6.53 -3.16 -34.54
CA PHE A 2 6.29 -3.03 -33.10
C PHE A 2 7.28 -2.02 -32.50
N TYR A 3 6.76 -1.00 -31.82
CA TYR A 3 7.58 0.00 -31.13
C TYR A 3 8.28 -0.66 -29.93
N ARG A 4 9.60 -0.48 -29.80
CA ARG A 4 10.39 -1.00 -28.67
C ARG A 4 10.43 0.08 -27.58
N PRO A 5 9.72 -0.09 -26.45
CA PRO A 5 9.69 0.94 -25.44
C PRO A 5 11.07 1.09 -24.80
N LYS A 6 11.61 2.31 -24.82
CA LYS A 6 12.83 2.64 -24.09
C LYS A 6 12.53 2.65 -22.59
N THR A 7 13.53 2.32 -21.76
CA THR A 7 13.40 2.24 -20.29
C THR A 7 12.79 3.51 -19.67
N GLY A 8 13.13 4.69 -20.19
CA GLY A 8 12.54 5.95 -19.75
C GLY A 8 11.04 6.09 -20.07
N MET A 9 10.57 5.54 -21.19
CA MET A 9 9.16 5.58 -21.56
C MET A 9 8.34 4.65 -20.66
N LEU A 10 8.86 3.45 -20.36
CA LEU A 10 8.22 2.53 -19.40
C LEU A 10 8.11 3.17 -18.02
N ALA A 11 9.19 3.76 -17.52
CA ALA A 11 9.18 4.41 -16.20
C ALA A 11 8.12 5.52 -16.11
N TRP A 12 7.96 6.29 -17.18
CA TRP A 12 6.96 7.35 -17.27
C TRP A 12 5.52 6.82 -17.31
N ILE A 13 5.24 5.77 -18.10
CA ILE A 13 3.89 5.18 -18.17
C ILE A 13 3.52 4.62 -16.80
N LEU A 14 4.42 3.84 -16.20
CA LEU A 14 4.20 3.23 -14.90
C LEU A 14 3.97 4.27 -13.81
N PHE A 15 4.68 5.41 -13.82
CA PHE A 15 4.50 6.46 -12.82
C PHE A 15 3.09 7.07 -12.87
N ARG A 16 2.54 7.25 -14.07
CA ARG A 16 1.18 7.77 -14.24
C ARG A 16 0.13 6.74 -13.88
N THR A 17 0.30 5.51 -14.35
CA THR A 17 -0.63 4.42 -14.03
C THR A 17 -0.70 4.19 -12.53
N THR A 18 0.45 4.18 -11.83
CA THR A 18 0.48 4.06 -10.36
C THR A 18 -0.21 5.23 -9.66
N GLY A 19 -0.05 6.47 -10.14
CA GLY A 19 -0.78 7.62 -9.60
C GLY A 19 -2.30 7.47 -9.73
N ILE A 20 -2.80 7.02 -10.89
CA ILE A 20 -4.23 6.76 -11.10
C ILE A 20 -4.73 5.65 -10.16
N LEU A 21 -3.96 4.56 -10.01
CA LEU A 21 -4.29 3.49 -9.07
C LEU A 21 -4.36 3.99 -7.63
N LEU A 22 -3.45 4.88 -7.21
CA LEU A 22 -3.45 5.47 -5.88
C LEU A 22 -4.63 6.41 -5.63
N ILE A 23 -5.10 7.14 -6.64
CA ILE A 23 -6.32 7.96 -6.54
C ILE A 23 -7.54 7.07 -6.29
N ILE A 24 -7.67 5.97 -7.05
CA ILE A 24 -8.77 5.01 -6.89
C ILE A 24 -8.68 4.34 -5.51
N TYR A 25 -7.47 3.93 -5.10
CA TYR A 25 -7.22 3.40 -3.77
C TYR A 25 -7.65 4.39 -2.68
N LEU A 26 -7.28 5.66 -2.79
CA LEU A 26 -7.61 6.67 -1.80
C LEU A 26 -9.12 6.85 -1.65
N ALA A 27 -9.87 6.86 -2.75
CA ALA A 27 -11.34 6.91 -2.71
C ALA A 27 -11.94 5.70 -1.97
N MET A 28 -11.49 4.48 -2.29
CA MET A 28 -11.93 3.27 -1.59
C MET A 28 -11.52 3.29 -0.11
N HIS A 29 -10.31 3.78 0.19
CA HIS A 29 -9.77 3.84 1.55
C HIS A 29 -10.58 4.77 2.45
N ILE A 30 -11.01 5.93 1.92
CA ILE A 30 -11.92 6.84 2.63
C ILE A 30 -13.24 6.14 2.95
N THR A 31 -13.80 5.35 2.03
CA THR A 31 -15.02 4.57 2.30
C THR A 31 -14.83 3.57 3.43
N VAL A 32 -13.69 2.86 3.47
CA VAL A 32 -13.37 1.92 4.55
C VAL A 32 -13.30 2.63 5.91
N ILE A 33 -12.57 3.74 6.00
CA ILE A 33 -12.45 4.51 7.25
C ILE A 33 -13.79 5.15 7.63
N SER A 34 -14.65 5.50 6.67
CA SER A 34 -15.98 6.04 6.98
C SER A 34 -16.86 5.07 7.77
N ASN A 35 -16.62 3.76 7.70
CA ASN A 35 -17.35 2.74 8.46
C ASN A 35 -17.02 2.72 9.96
N LEU A 36 -16.02 3.48 10.42
CA LEU A 36 -15.55 3.49 11.81
C LEU A 36 -16.62 3.93 12.82
N HIS A 37 -17.66 4.64 12.39
CA HIS A 37 -18.78 5.04 13.26
C HIS A 37 -19.72 3.87 13.60
N ASN A 38 -19.70 2.76 12.85
CA ASN A 38 -20.58 1.61 13.04
C ASN A 38 -19.75 0.34 13.26
N PRO A 39 -19.63 -0.14 14.52
CA PRO A 39 -18.83 -1.32 14.84
C PRO A 39 -19.20 -2.57 14.03
N GLY A 40 -20.49 -2.80 13.79
CA GLY A 40 -20.95 -3.95 13.00
C GLY A 40 -20.45 -3.91 11.55
N LYS A 41 -20.61 -2.77 10.89
CA LYS A 41 -20.14 -2.58 9.50
C LYS A 41 -18.61 -2.54 9.40
N PHE A 42 -17.94 -1.96 10.39
CA PHE A 42 -16.48 -1.93 10.43
C PHE A 42 -15.90 -3.33 10.55
N ASN A 43 -16.43 -4.15 11.45
CA ASN A 43 -16.02 -5.54 11.65
C ASN A 43 -16.23 -6.38 10.38
N GLU A 44 -17.37 -6.25 9.72
CA GLU A 44 -17.64 -6.93 8.44
C GLU A 44 -16.63 -6.50 7.36
N THR A 45 -16.35 -5.20 7.26
CA THR A 45 -15.36 -4.67 6.32
C THR A 45 -13.96 -5.20 6.63
N MET A 46 -13.54 -5.21 7.89
CA MET A 46 -12.22 -5.73 8.29
C MET A 46 -12.10 -7.24 8.08
N ALA A 47 -13.16 -8.01 8.33
CA ALA A 47 -13.18 -9.43 8.02
C ALA A 47 -12.94 -9.69 6.52
N PHE A 48 -13.55 -8.88 5.64
CA PHE A 48 -13.32 -8.97 4.19
C PHE A 48 -11.88 -8.56 3.80
N LEU A 49 -11.38 -7.43 4.31
CA LEU A 49 -10.04 -6.92 3.99
C LEU A 49 -8.92 -7.79 4.59
N GLY A 50 -9.18 -8.48 5.70
CA GLY A 50 -8.25 -9.40 6.34
C GLY A 50 -8.17 -10.78 5.68
N SER A 51 -9.01 -11.06 4.69
CA SER A 51 -8.99 -12.31 3.92
C SER A 51 -7.65 -12.54 3.21
N TRP A 52 -7.24 -13.79 3.06
CA TRP A 52 -5.93 -14.13 2.48
C TRP A 52 -5.79 -13.63 1.03
N GLN A 53 -6.89 -13.59 0.27
CA GLN A 53 -6.91 -13.05 -1.09
C GLN A 53 -6.66 -11.54 -1.10
N PHE A 54 -7.27 -10.82 -0.16
CA PHE A 54 -7.13 -9.36 -0.09
C PHE A 54 -5.74 -8.96 0.40
N ARG A 55 -5.11 -9.75 1.27
CA ARG A 55 -3.70 -9.56 1.65
C ARG A 55 -2.72 -9.63 0.47
N LEU A 56 -3.05 -10.37 -0.61
CA LEU A 56 -2.25 -10.31 -1.85
C LEU A 56 -2.42 -8.98 -2.58
N LEU A 57 -3.62 -8.40 -2.56
CA LEU A 57 -3.86 -7.05 -3.08
C LEU A 57 -3.12 -5.99 -2.26
N GLU A 58 -3.00 -6.18 -0.94
CA GLU A 58 -2.19 -5.32 -0.06
C GLU A 58 -0.71 -5.33 -0.47
N ILE A 59 -0.13 -6.50 -0.77
CA ILE A 59 1.24 -6.60 -1.29
C ILE A 59 1.37 -5.88 -2.65
N GLY A 60 0.37 -6.04 -3.53
CA GLY A 60 0.33 -5.34 -4.81
C GLY A 60 0.28 -3.82 -4.64
N LEU A 61 -0.57 -3.33 -3.75
CA LEU A 61 -0.66 -1.92 -3.39
C LEU A 61 0.66 -1.39 -2.80
N TYR A 62 1.30 -2.17 -1.93
CA TYR A 62 2.59 -1.82 -1.35
C TYR A 62 3.67 -1.61 -2.43
N ALA A 63 3.71 -2.47 -3.45
CA ALA A 63 4.59 -2.29 -4.60
C ALA A 63 4.28 -0.99 -5.37
N VAL A 64 2.98 -0.71 -5.60
CA VAL A 64 2.52 0.51 -6.29
C VAL A 64 2.96 1.76 -5.53
N VAL A 65 2.78 1.80 -4.21
CA VAL A 65 3.18 2.93 -3.35
C VAL A 65 4.69 3.16 -3.39
N ILE A 66 5.50 2.11 -3.19
CA ILE A 66 6.97 2.24 -3.22
C ILE A 66 7.44 2.78 -4.56
N TYR A 67 6.95 2.19 -5.66
CA TYR A 67 7.33 2.61 -6.99
C TYR A 67 6.95 4.08 -7.24
N HIS A 68 5.73 4.48 -6.86
CA HIS A 68 5.24 5.84 -7.05
C HIS A 68 6.06 6.85 -6.23
N ALA A 69 6.29 6.58 -4.94
CA ALA A 69 7.05 7.45 -4.06
C ALA A 69 8.51 7.62 -4.54
N LEU A 70 9.21 6.53 -4.85
CA LEU A 70 10.59 6.58 -5.28
C LEU A 70 10.77 7.24 -6.65
N ASN A 71 9.83 7.04 -7.59
CA ASN A 71 9.88 7.76 -8.86
C ASN A 71 9.53 9.24 -8.72
N GLY A 72 8.62 9.60 -7.80
CA GLY A 72 8.37 11.00 -7.45
C GLY A 72 9.64 11.68 -6.95
N VAL A 73 10.34 11.05 -5.99
CA VAL A 73 11.63 11.54 -5.47
C VAL A 73 12.68 11.64 -6.59
N ARG A 74 12.74 10.66 -7.50
CA ARG A 74 13.65 10.70 -8.65
C ARG A 74 13.44 11.96 -9.49
N ILE A 75 12.19 12.26 -9.83
CA ILE A 75 11.82 13.41 -10.66
C ILE A 75 12.18 14.71 -9.93
N LEU A 76 11.86 14.81 -8.63
CA LEU A 76 12.24 15.96 -7.80
C LEU A 76 13.76 16.19 -7.81
N ILE A 77 14.58 15.15 -7.61
CA ILE A 77 16.05 15.28 -7.64
C ILE A 77 16.55 15.71 -9.04
N ILE A 78 15.90 15.24 -10.10
CA ILE A 78 16.24 15.62 -11.48
C ILE A 78 15.93 17.09 -11.74
N ASP A 79 14.80 17.58 -11.26
CA ASP A 79 14.32 18.94 -11.56
C ASP A 79 15.04 20.01 -10.73
N PHE A 80 15.40 19.69 -9.48
CA PHE A 80 16.10 20.61 -8.59
C PHE A 80 17.63 20.58 -8.73
N TRP A 81 18.21 19.58 -9.40
CA TRP A 81 19.67 19.43 -9.55
C TRP A 81 20.09 19.17 -10.99
N LYS A 82 21.39 19.06 -11.27
CA LYS A 82 21.91 18.61 -12.59
C LYS A 82 21.72 17.09 -12.83
N GLY A 83 20.60 16.52 -12.36
CA GLY A 83 20.32 15.08 -12.39
C GLY A 83 20.05 14.51 -13.79
N ALA A 84 19.88 15.37 -14.81
CA ALA A 84 19.70 14.99 -16.21
C ALA A 84 20.83 14.10 -16.76
N LEU A 85 22.08 14.30 -16.30
CA LEU A 85 23.24 13.53 -16.76
C LEU A 85 23.29 12.11 -16.18
N PHE A 86 22.63 11.86 -15.05
CA PHE A 86 22.70 10.60 -14.30
C PHE A 86 21.36 9.85 -14.22
N GLN A 87 20.35 10.26 -15.00
CA GLN A 87 18.98 9.74 -14.88
C GLN A 87 18.86 8.22 -14.97
N ALA A 88 19.66 7.58 -15.83
CA ALA A 88 19.64 6.13 -16.01
C ALA A 88 20.24 5.40 -14.79
N LYS A 89 21.36 5.91 -14.24
CA LYS A 89 21.96 5.35 -13.02
C LYS A 89 21.04 5.52 -11.82
N MET A 90 20.43 6.71 -11.70
CA MET A 90 19.52 7.02 -10.60
C MET A 90 18.25 6.15 -10.63
N PHE A 91 17.73 5.85 -11.81
CA PHE A 91 16.62 4.91 -11.97
C PHE A 91 16.97 3.53 -11.41
N TRP A 92 18.12 2.96 -11.77
CA TRP A 92 18.51 1.63 -11.30
C TRP A 92 18.85 1.59 -9.81
N ILE A 93 19.50 2.63 -9.27
CA ILE A 93 19.76 2.72 -7.83
C ILE A 93 18.45 2.75 -7.05
N LEU A 94 17.52 3.63 -7.44
CA LEU A 94 16.22 3.72 -6.77
C LEU A 94 15.36 2.47 -6.97
N ALA A 95 15.46 1.80 -8.13
CA ALA A 95 14.82 0.52 -8.35
C ALA A 95 15.37 -0.57 -7.43
N ALA A 96 16.70 -0.62 -7.22
CA ALA A 96 17.32 -1.56 -6.30
C ALA A 96 16.91 -1.28 -4.84
N ILE A 97 16.91 -0.01 -4.42
CA ILE A 97 16.42 0.40 -3.09
C ILE A 97 14.95 0.00 -2.93
N GLY A 98 14.11 0.31 -3.93
CA GLY A 98 12.70 -0.06 -3.93
C GLY A 98 12.48 -1.57 -3.84
N LEU A 99 13.30 -2.36 -4.52
CA LEU A 99 13.24 -3.82 -4.44
C LEU A 99 13.59 -4.33 -3.04
N VAL A 100 14.64 -3.78 -2.41
CA VAL A 100 15.02 -4.16 -1.04
C VAL A 100 13.91 -3.82 -0.05
N LEU A 101 13.35 -2.60 -0.13
CA LEU A 101 12.24 -2.18 0.71
C LEU A 101 11.00 -3.06 0.47
N PHE A 102 10.69 -3.34 -0.79
CA PHE A 102 9.57 -4.19 -1.15
C PHE A 102 9.71 -5.59 -0.55
N VAL A 103 10.87 -6.24 -0.69
CA VAL A 103 11.09 -7.58 -0.13
C VAL A 103 11.02 -7.57 1.40
N ALA A 104 11.63 -6.56 2.04
CA ALA A 104 11.62 -6.42 3.48
C ALA A 104 10.20 -6.27 4.06
N GLY A 105 9.32 -5.51 3.40
CA GLY A 105 7.93 -5.35 3.82
C GLY A 105 6.98 -6.44 3.32
N ALA A 106 7.19 -6.98 2.12
CA ALA A 106 6.33 -8.02 1.55
C ALA A 106 6.52 -9.37 2.24
N TYR A 107 7.72 -9.70 2.72
CA TYR A 107 7.99 -10.94 3.43
C TYR A 107 7.10 -11.15 4.66
N PRO A 108 7.03 -10.23 5.65
CA PRO A 108 6.16 -10.41 6.80
C PRO A 108 4.67 -10.48 6.40
N ILE A 109 4.21 -9.63 5.48
CA ILE A 109 2.81 -9.64 5.00
C ILE A 109 2.47 -10.99 4.37
N PHE A 110 3.37 -11.53 3.54
CA PHE A 110 3.18 -12.82 2.88
C PHE A 110 3.18 -13.99 3.86
N THR A 111 4.12 -14.01 4.81
CA THR A 111 4.16 -15.07 5.84
C THR A 111 2.90 -15.05 6.70
N HIS A 112 2.43 -13.87 7.08
CA HIS A 112 1.17 -13.68 7.80
C HIS A 112 -0.03 -14.17 6.97
N ALA A 113 -0.12 -13.76 5.70
CA ALA A 113 -1.19 -14.24 4.80
C ALA A 113 -1.19 -15.76 4.64
N MET A 114 -0.02 -16.38 4.52
CA MET A 114 0.12 -17.84 4.42
C MET A 114 -0.23 -18.54 5.73
N TYR A 115 0.14 -17.97 6.88
CA TYR A 115 -0.21 -18.51 8.19
C TYR A 115 -1.73 -18.61 8.37
N TRP A 116 -2.46 -17.53 8.07
CA TRP A 116 -3.93 -17.49 8.22
C TRP A 116 -4.66 -18.31 7.18
N LYS A 117 -4.11 -18.43 5.96
CA LYS A 117 -4.65 -19.34 4.94
C LYS A 117 -4.67 -20.80 5.44
N HIS A 118 -3.66 -21.22 6.20
CA HIS A 118 -3.58 -22.59 6.74
C HIS A 118 -4.34 -22.77 8.06
N ASN A 119 -4.79 -21.69 8.71
CA ASN A 119 -5.56 -21.71 9.96
C ASN A 119 -6.88 -20.91 9.82
N PRO A 120 -7.82 -21.37 8.98
CA PRO A 120 -9.02 -20.60 8.63
C PRO A 120 -10.02 -20.47 9.78
N ASP A 121 -10.05 -21.44 10.70
CA ASP A 121 -10.82 -21.39 11.94
C ASP A 121 -10.37 -20.21 12.83
N LYS A 122 -9.09 -19.86 12.74
CA LYS A 122 -8.45 -18.82 13.56
C LYS A 122 -8.52 -17.41 13.03
N SER A 123 -8.66 -17.29 11.71
CA SER A 123 -8.55 -16.03 10.99
C SER A 123 -9.65 -15.04 11.39
N ASN A 124 -10.92 -15.46 11.37
CA ASN A 124 -12.04 -14.52 11.47
C ASN A 124 -12.19 -13.89 12.86
N TYR A 125 -12.00 -14.65 13.94
CA TYR A 125 -12.14 -14.10 15.29
C TYR A 125 -11.02 -13.11 15.61
N HIS A 126 -9.78 -13.40 15.19
CA HIS A 126 -8.62 -12.57 15.48
C HIS A 126 -8.70 -11.23 14.75
N ILE A 127 -9.09 -11.25 13.47
CA ILE A 127 -9.24 -10.03 12.66
C ILE A 127 -10.33 -9.12 13.24
N ILE A 128 -11.45 -9.69 13.69
CA ILE A 128 -12.56 -8.91 14.24
C ILE A 128 -12.20 -8.35 15.62
N GLU A 129 -11.53 -9.13 16.46
CA GLU A 129 -11.07 -8.68 17.79
C GLU A 129 -10.01 -7.58 17.67
N GLU A 130 -9.02 -7.74 16.79
CA GLU A 130 -8.04 -6.69 16.50
C GLU A 130 -8.71 -5.44 15.93
N ALA A 131 -9.68 -5.61 15.02
CA ALA A 131 -10.44 -4.49 14.45
C ALA A 131 -11.26 -3.76 15.50
N SER A 132 -11.97 -4.46 16.39
CA SER A 132 -12.76 -3.84 17.46
C SER A 132 -11.87 -3.10 18.44
N ILE A 133 -10.74 -3.69 18.85
CA ILE A 133 -9.77 -3.03 19.74
C ILE A 133 -9.21 -1.78 19.06
N ALA A 134 -8.83 -1.85 17.78
CA ALA A 134 -8.30 -0.71 17.04
C ALA A 134 -9.35 0.41 16.89
N GLN A 135 -10.61 0.05 16.62
CA GLN A 135 -11.71 1.01 16.53
C GLN A 135 -11.97 1.68 17.88
N GLU A 136 -12.09 0.92 18.96
CA GLU A 136 -12.29 1.45 20.31
C GLU A 136 -11.13 2.34 20.75
N THR A 137 -9.89 1.90 20.51
CA THR A 137 -8.69 2.69 20.83
C THR A 137 -8.64 3.99 20.03
N PHE A 138 -8.99 3.94 18.75
CA PHE A 138 -9.08 5.15 17.93
C PHE A 138 -10.15 6.09 18.48
N LEU A 139 -11.37 5.61 18.70
CA LEU A 139 -12.46 6.46 19.20
C LEU A 139 -12.17 7.04 20.59
N ALA A 140 -11.58 6.26 21.50
CA ALA A 140 -11.15 6.71 22.82
C ALA A 140 -10.04 7.77 22.75
N GLY A 141 -9.16 7.71 21.75
CA GLY A 141 -8.13 8.72 21.50
C GLY A 141 -8.68 10.08 21.04
N TRP A 142 -9.93 10.10 20.55
CA TRP A 142 -10.65 11.31 20.11
C TRP A 142 -11.78 11.71 21.07
N GLU A 143 -11.91 11.02 22.20
CA GLU A 143 -12.81 11.41 23.28
C GLU A 143 -12.22 12.67 23.93
N VAL A 144 -12.77 13.83 23.56
CA VAL A 144 -12.46 15.10 24.20
C VAL A 144 -12.73 14.90 25.68
N LYS A 145 -11.69 15.00 26.52
CA LYS A 145 -11.91 15.09 27.96
C LYS A 145 -12.69 16.37 28.19
N ASP A 146 -13.96 16.21 28.51
CA ASP A 146 -14.82 17.29 28.98
C ASP A 146 -14.28 17.72 30.36
N GLU A 147 -13.29 18.62 30.37
CA GLU A 147 -12.85 19.37 31.56
C GLU A 147 -13.77 20.57 31.83
#